data_AF-A0A6P1GQG4-F1
#
_entry.id   AF-A0A6P1GQG4-F1
#
_cell.length_a   1.000
_cell.length_b   1.000
_cell.length_c   1.000
_cell.angle_alpha   90.00
_cell.angle_beta   90.00
_cell.angle_gamma   90.00
#
_symmetry.space_group_name_H-M   'P 1'
#
loop_
_entity.id
_entity.type
_entity.pdbx_description
1 polymer ?
#
loop_
_entity_poly.entity_id
_entity_poly.type
_entity_poly.pdbx_seq_one_letter_code
_entity_poly.pdbx_strand_id
1 'polypeptide(L)'
;MKLSRQIITKLSAVLLLGLMVTPAHADVGSIATTVLDELKALVGPAITLGVIWLGVLIMTGRGTLITFLTFCVGIAIVVSGGFF
;
A
#
# COMPACT_ATOMS: atom_id res chain seq x y z
N MET A 1 -0.42 50.52 -25.56
CA MET A 1 -1.44 49.78 -24.76
C MET A 1 -1.95 48.47 -25.40
N LYS A 2 -1.95 48.29 -26.73
CA LYS A 2 -2.50 47.07 -27.38
C LYS A 2 -1.64 45.81 -27.19
N LEU A 3 -0.30 45.95 -27.18
CA LEU A 3 0.65 44.84 -27.06
C LEU A 3 0.60 44.15 -25.70
N SER A 4 0.49 44.93 -24.62
CA SER A 4 0.40 44.42 -23.25
C SER A 4 -0.86 43.56 -23.04
N ARG A 5 -2.01 43.95 -23.60
CA ARG A 5 -3.23 43.14 -23.54
C ARG A 5 -3.06 41.77 -24.20
N GLN A 6 -2.46 41.71 -25.39
CA GLN A 6 -2.26 40.44 -26.09
C GLN A 6 -1.34 39.49 -25.34
N ILE A 7 -0.28 40.02 -24.72
CA ILE A 7 0.65 39.22 -23.90
C ILE A 7 -0.07 38.66 -22.67
N ILE A 8 -0.86 39.50 -21.98
CA ILE A 8 -1.65 39.07 -20.82
C ILE A 8 -2.64 37.98 -21.21
N THR A 9 -3.38 38.13 -22.32
CA THR A 9 -4.35 37.13 -22.76
C THR A 9 -3.69 35.80 -23.14
N LYS A 10 -2.52 35.84 -23.79
CA LYS A 10 -1.77 34.62 -24.12
C LYS A 10 -1.19 33.93 -22.88
N LEU A 11 -0.70 34.71 -21.91
CA LEU A 11 -0.19 34.18 -20.65
C LEU A 11 -1.32 33.52 -19.85
N SER A 12 -2.49 34.16 -19.77
CA SER A 12 -3.67 33.59 -19.13
C SER A 12 -4.16 32.31 -19.81
N ALA A 13 -4.14 32.26 -21.15
CA ALA A 13 -4.50 31.05 -21.90
C ALA A 13 -3.51 29.90 -21.66
N VAL A 14 -2.21 30.18 -21.61
CA VAL A 14 -1.18 29.18 -21.27
C VAL A 14 -1.31 28.71 -19.83
N LEU A 15 -1.65 29.60 -18.90
CA LEU A 15 -1.89 29.24 -17.50
C LEU A 15 -3.12 28.33 -17.36
N LEU A 16 -4.20 28.63 -18.09
CA LEU A 16 -5.42 27.81 -18.12
C LEU A 16 -5.18 26.46 -18.79
N LEU A 17 -4.42 26.41 -19.89
CA LEU A 17 -4.00 25.14 -20.50
C LEU A 17 -3.07 24.35 -19.59
N GLY A 18 -2.14 24.99 -18.89
CA GLY A 18 -1.25 24.35 -17.92
C GLY A 18 -2.00 23.80 -16.70
N LEU A 19 -3.08 24.47 -16.28
CA LEU A 19 -3.97 24.02 -15.21
C LEU A 19 -4.87 22.85 -15.66
N MET A 20 -5.24 22.78 -16.93
CA MET A 20 -6.00 21.66 -17.52
C MET A 20 -5.10 20.45 -17.85
N VAL A 21 -3.79 20.66 -17.99
CA VAL A 21 -2.76 19.64 -18.28
C VAL A 21 -1.99 19.26 -17.02
N THR A 22 -2.42 19.66 -15.82
CA THR A 22 -1.95 18.98 -14.61
C THR A 22 -2.21 17.49 -14.80
N PRO A 23 -1.18 16.62 -14.68
CA PRO A 23 -1.41 15.19 -14.79
C PRO A 23 -2.51 14.91 -13.80
N ALA A 24 -3.62 14.34 -14.31
CA ALA A 24 -4.75 13.91 -13.51
C ALA A 24 -4.15 13.38 -12.22
N HIS A 25 -4.36 14.13 -11.14
CA HIS A 25 -3.95 13.86 -9.77
C HIS A 25 -4.09 12.36 -9.63
N ALA A 26 -2.98 11.65 -9.82
CA ALA A 26 -2.98 10.21 -9.95
C ALA A 26 -3.37 9.81 -8.56
N ASP A 27 -4.65 9.50 -8.39
CA ASP A 27 -5.40 9.64 -7.16
C ASP A 27 -4.59 8.92 -6.08
N VAL A 28 -3.79 9.70 -5.34
CA VAL A 28 -2.73 9.12 -4.50
C VAL A 28 -3.41 8.33 -3.39
N GLY A 29 -4.63 8.74 -3.03
CA GLY A 29 -5.56 7.96 -2.24
C GLY A 29 -5.90 6.63 -2.91
N SER A 30 -6.43 6.65 -4.14
CA SER A 30 -6.77 5.42 -4.88
C SER A 30 -5.59 4.47 -5.10
N ILE A 31 -4.40 4.97 -5.41
CA ILE A 31 -3.18 4.15 -5.56
C ILE A 31 -2.75 3.59 -4.20
N ALA A 32 -2.73 4.41 -3.15
CA ALA A 32 -2.39 3.96 -1.81
C ALA A 32 -3.38 2.92 -1.28
N THR A 33 -4.69 3.09 -1.52
CA THR A 33 -5.70 2.10 -1.13
C THR A 33 -5.57 0.83 -1.94
N THR A 34 -5.28 0.93 -3.24
CA THR A 34 -5.07 -0.25 -4.10
C THR A 34 -3.85 -1.05 -3.63
N VAL A 35 -2.72 -0.38 -3.37
CA VAL A 35 -1.51 -1.04 -2.86
C VAL A 35 -1.76 -1.64 -1.47
N LEU A 36 -2.52 -0.94 -0.62
CA LEU A 36 -2.90 -1.44 0.70
C LEU A 36 -3.81 -2.67 0.61
N ASP A 37 -4.74 -2.70 -0.33
CA ASP A 37 -5.64 -3.84 -0.54
C ASP A 37 -4.91 -5.05 -1.14
N GLU A 38 -3.95 -4.82 -2.04
CA GLU A 38 -3.05 -5.87 -2.54
C GLU A 38 -2.14 -6.42 -1.41
N LEU A 39 -1.59 -5.54 -0.57
CA LEU A 39 -0.82 -5.94 0.62
C LEU A 39 -1.67 -6.77 1.59
N LYS A 40 -2.92 -6.35 1.85
CA LYS A 40 -3.90 -7.10 2.66
C LYS A 40 -4.21 -8.47 2.07
N ALA A 41 -4.40 -8.54 0.75
CA ALA A 41 -4.68 -9.79 0.06
C ALA A 41 -3.52 -10.80 0.22
N LEU A 42 -2.28 -10.31 0.32
CA LEU A 42 -1.09 -11.14 0.52
C LEU A 42 -0.91 -11.65 1.96
N VAL A 43 -1.52 -11.00 2.95
CA VAL A 43 -1.43 -11.41 4.37
C VAL A 43 -2.02 -12.80 4.60
N GLY A 44 -3.18 -13.10 4.01
CA GLY A 44 -3.83 -14.42 4.15
C GLY A 44 -2.93 -15.60 3.73
N PRO A 45 -2.44 -15.62 2.48
CA PRO A 45 -1.49 -16.62 2.00
C PRO A 45 -0.21 -16.73 2.84
N ALA A 46 0.34 -15.60 3.32
CA ALA A 46 1.54 -15.58 4.14
C ALA A 46 1.32 -16.27 5.51
N ILE A 47 0.18 -16.03 6.16
CA ILE A 47 -0.19 -16.73 7.40
C ILE A 47 -0.35 -18.23 7.12
N THR A 48 -1.04 -18.61 6.05
CA THR A 48 -1.22 -20.03 5.69
C THR A 48 0.12 -20.74 5.53
N LEU A 49 1.08 -20.13 4.84
CA LEU A 49 2.44 -20.67 4.72
C LEU A 49 3.15 -20.77 6.07
N GLY A 50 3.00 -19.76 6.94
CA GLY A 50 3.53 -19.78 8.30
C GLY A 50 2.97 -20.93 9.14
N VAL A 51 1.64 -21.17 9.09
CA VAL A 51 0.98 -22.30 9.78
C VAL A 51 1.52 -23.64 9.28
N ILE A 52 1.63 -23.81 7.95
CA ILE A 52 2.14 -25.04 7.35
C ILE A 52 3.58 -25.30 7.81
N TRP A 53 4.42 -24.28 7.79
CA TRP A 53 5.81 -24.39 8.23
C TRP A 53 5.93 -24.75 9.71
N LEU A 54 5.10 -24.15 10.56
CA LEU A 54 5.02 -24.51 11.97
C LEU A 54 4.61 -25.97 12.17
N GLY A 55 3.62 -26.45 11.42
CA GLY A 55 3.19 -27.85 11.43
C GLY A 55 4.32 -28.81 11.06
N VAL A 56 5.09 -28.48 10.01
CA VAL A 56 6.27 -29.27 9.60
C VAL A 56 7.35 -29.27 10.69
N LEU A 57 7.63 -28.14 11.32
CA LEU A 57 8.60 -28.06 12.43
C LEU A 57 8.17 -28.95 13.61
N ILE A 58 6.89 -28.94 13.97
CA ILE A 58 6.35 -29.79 15.04
C ILE A 58 6.43 -31.28 14.64
N MET A 59 6.01 -31.66 13.44
CA MET A 59 6.06 -33.05 12.95
C MET A 59 7.48 -33.61 12.86
N THR A 60 8.46 -32.77 12.53
CA THR A 60 9.86 -33.17 12.45
C THR A 60 10.59 -33.16 13.80
N GLY A 61 9.89 -32.82 14.90
CA GLY A 61 10.48 -32.73 16.24
C GLY A 61 11.48 -31.57 16.41
N ARG A 62 11.53 -30.65 15.44
CA ARG A 62 12.43 -29.48 15.41
C ARG A 62 11.75 -28.19 15.89
N GLY A 63 10.43 -28.23 16.11
CA GLY A 63 9.64 -27.14 16.65
C GLY A 63 9.97 -26.95 18.13
N THR A 64 10.58 -25.81 18.46
CA THR A 64 10.82 -25.42 19.85
C THR A 64 9.60 -24.68 20.40
N LEU A 65 9.39 -24.72 21.72
CA LEU A 65 8.33 -23.95 22.38
C LEU A 65 8.38 -22.46 21.99
N ILE A 66 9.59 -21.93 21.80
CA ILE A 66 9.85 -20.55 21.38
C ILE A 66 9.28 -20.27 19.98
N THR A 67 9.46 -21.19 19.02
CA THR A 67 8.90 -21.04 17.66
C THR A 67 7.37 -21.03 17.64
N PHE A 68 6.73 -21.82 18.51
CA PHE A 68 5.27 -21.81 18.66
C PHE A 68 4.77 -20.50 19.28
N LEU A 69 5.41 -20.03 20.36
CA LEU A 69 5.03 -18.78 21.01
C LEU A 69 5.21 -17.56 20.10
N THR A 70 6.32 -17.49 19.35
CA THR A 70 6.55 -16.41 18.37
C THR A 70 5.51 -16.41 17.26
N PHE A 71 5.09 -17.59 16.80
CA PHE A 71 4.01 -17.72 15.83
C PHE A 71 2.65 -17.24 16.37
N CYS A 72 2.29 -17.63 17.61
CA CYS A 72 1.07 -17.14 18.26
C CYS A 72 1.07 -15.63 18.46
N VAL A 73 2.21 -15.03 18.85
CA VAL A 73 2.35 -13.57 18.95
C VAL A 73 2.18 -12.92 17.57
N GLY A 74 2.75 -13.49 16.51
CA GLY A 74 2.56 -13.03 15.14
C GLY A 74 1.08 -13.03 14.72
N ILE A 75 0.34 -14.10 15.01
CA ILE A 75 -1.11 -14.16 14.75
C ILE A 75 -1.85 -13.08 15.55
N ALA A 76 -1.54 -12.92 16.85
CA ALA A 76 -2.20 -11.93 17.70
C ALA A 76 -2.01 -10.50 17.18
N ILE A 77 -0.82 -10.17 16.66
CA ILE A 77 -0.52 -8.87 16.04
C ILE A 77 -1.32 -8.67 14.75
N VAL A 78 -1.45 -9.71 13.92
CA VAL A 78 -2.22 -9.62 12.69
C VAL A 78 -3.72 -9.44 13.00
N VAL A 79 -4.26 -10.19 13.96
CA VAL A 79 -5.67 -10.12 14.36
C VAL A 79 -6.01 -8.80 15.05
N SER A 80 -5.07 -8.20 15.79
CA SER A 80 -5.28 -6.89 16.43
C SER A 80 -5.22 -5.71 15.46
N GLY A 81 -5.00 -5.97 14.16
CA GLY A 81 -4.83 -4.92 13.16
C GLY A 81 -3.48 -4.22 13.23
N GLY A 82 -2.51 -4.77 13.96
CA GLY A 82 -1.16 -4.19 14.14
C GLY A 82 -0.29 -4.20 12.88
N PHE A 83 -0.85 -4.62 11.74
CA PHE A 83 -0.24 -4.46 10.42
C PHE A 83 -1.00 -3.41 9.59
N PHE A 84 -1.37 -2.28 10.21
CA PHE A 84 -1.94 -1.09 9.56
C PHE A 84 -1.46 0.19 10.24
#